data_AF-F7XCF7-F1
#
_entry.id   AF-F7XCF7-F1
#
_cell.length_a   1.000
_cell.length_b   1.000
_cell.length_c   1.000
_cell.angle_alpha   90.00
_cell.angle_beta   90.00
_cell.angle_gamma   90.00
#
_symmetry.space_group_name_H-M   'P 1'
#
loop_
_entity.id
_entity.type
_entity.pdbx_description
1 polymer ?
#
loop_
_entity_poly.entity_id
_entity_poly.type
_entity_poly.pdbx_seq_one_letter_code
_entity_poly.pdbx_strand_id
1 'polypeptide(L)'
;MLDRTIPHNLARKAVLYRMVMPGHTCPYGLKTKDLLQRSGYEVDDHHLTTREETDAFKAQHGVPTTPQVFIDGKRVGGYDDLRRFLGKPVADPKATTYRPVIVLFTLTALTAMAASHAVNGTPFTLRAAEWFIAFSMVVLAMMKLQNVESFATMFLNYDLLATRWVPYSYIYPYAEGLAGVLMVAGALNWLSVPVAMFIGTVGAVSVFKAVYIDKRELKCACVGGSSNVPLGFISLTENLMMIAMAVWMAAGSIGLIATHAM
;
A
#
# COMPACT_ATOMS: atom_id res chain seq x y z
N MET A 1 17.84 -45.84 1.72
CA MET A 1 16.37 -45.68 1.65
C MET A 1 16.06 -44.59 0.63
N LEU A 2 15.78 -45.03 -0.59
CA LEU A 2 15.13 -44.39 -1.75
C LEU A 2 15.26 -42.86 -1.91
N ASP A 3 16.35 -42.51 -2.59
CA ASP A 3 16.49 -41.34 -3.44
C ASP A 3 15.40 -41.35 -4.53
N ARG A 4 14.43 -40.42 -4.46
CA ARG A 4 13.42 -40.22 -5.51
C ARG A 4 13.95 -39.18 -6.49
N THR A 5 14.80 -39.63 -7.41
CA THR A 5 15.05 -38.93 -8.67
C THR A 5 13.74 -38.82 -9.43
N ILE A 6 13.14 -37.62 -9.47
CA ILE A 6 11.97 -37.32 -10.30
C ILE A 6 12.42 -37.37 -11.77
N PRO A 7 11.90 -38.29 -12.60
CA PRO A 7 12.32 -38.42 -13.99
C PRO A 7 11.90 -37.17 -14.77
N HIS A 8 12.87 -36.56 -15.44
CA HIS A 8 12.74 -35.28 -16.15
C HIS A 8 12.02 -35.37 -17.52
N ASN A 9 11.17 -36.38 -17.75
CA ASN A 9 10.65 -36.64 -19.11
C ASN A 9 9.27 -37.33 -19.20
N LEU A 10 8.31 -36.89 -18.38
CA LEU A 10 6.89 -36.93 -18.79
C LEU A 10 6.39 -35.48 -18.73
N ALA A 11 5.78 -34.99 -19.81
CA ALA A 11 5.04 -33.74 -19.78
C ALA A 11 4.03 -33.81 -18.63
N ARG A 12 4.25 -33.03 -17.57
CA ARG A 12 3.37 -33.06 -16.39
C ARG A 12 2.05 -32.43 -16.82
N LYS A 13 0.98 -33.21 -16.88
CA LYS A 13 -0.33 -32.71 -17.30
C LYS A 13 -1.10 -32.16 -16.10
N ALA A 14 -1.74 -31.01 -16.30
CA ALA A 14 -2.65 -30.41 -15.34
C ALA A 14 -3.96 -30.05 -16.05
N VAL A 15 -5.09 -30.43 -15.46
CA VAL A 15 -6.41 -30.03 -15.93
C VAL A 15 -6.86 -28.80 -15.14
N LEU A 16 -7.26 -27.75 -15.85
CA LEU A 16 -7.72 -26.49 -15.28
C LEU A 16 -9.15 -26.24 -15.72
N TYR A 17 -10.06 -26.13 -14.77
CA TYR A 17 -11.42 -25.63 -15.01
C TYR A 17 -11.50 -24.17 -14.60
N ARG A 18 -11.83 -23.27 -15.54
CA ARG A 18 -11.95 -21.83 -15.26
C ARG A 18 -13.12 -21.20 -16.01
N MET A 19 -13.69 -20.15 -15.44
CA MET A 19 -14.75 -19.39 -16.10
C MET A 19 -14.19 -18.54 -17.24
N VAL A 20 -14.82 -18.67 -18.42
CA VAL A 20 -14.58 -17.84 -19.61
C VAL A 20 -15.93 -17.55 -20.25
N MET A 21 -16.59 -16.51 -19.79
CA MET A 21 -17.90 -16.11 -20.31
C MET A 21 -17.77 -14.84 -21.16
N PRO A 22 -18.67 -14.60 -22.13
CA PRO A 22 -18.73 -13.32 -22.83
C PRO A 22 -18.83 -12.16 -21.84
N GLY A 23 -17.89 -11.21 -21.92
CA GLY A 23 -17.84 -10.05 -21.01
C GLY A 23 -17.33 -10.30 -19.59
N HIS A 24 -16.94 -11.54 -19.23
CA HIS A 24 -16.41 -11.85 -17.90
C HIS A 24 -15.20 -12.77 -17.96
N THR A 25 -14.00 -12.20 -17.75
CA THR A 25 -12.74 -12.95 -17.67
C THR A 25 -12.31 -13.10 -16.22
N CYS A 26 -12.21 -14.33 -15.73
CA CYS A 26 -11.77 -14.61 -14.36
C CYS A 26 -10.24 -14.34 -14.20
N PRO A 27 -9.81 -13.35 -13.39
CA PRO A 27 -8.40 -13.04 -13.23
C PRO A 27 -7.60 -14.17 -12.58
N TYR A 28 -8.20 -14.87 -11.61
CA TYR A 28 -7.57 -16.01 -10.95
C TYR A 28 -7.44 -17.22 -11.89
N GLY A 29 -8.37 -17.41 -12.82
CA GLY A 29 -8.26 -18.42 -13.87
C GLY A 29 -7.03 -18.21 -14.75
N LEU A 30 -6.81 -16.97 -15.20
CA LEU A 30 -5.62 -16.61 -15.98
C LEU A 30 -4.32 -16.78 -15.18
N LYS A 31 -4.28 -16.30 -13.93
CA LYS A 31 -3.10 -16.46 -13.06
C LYS A 31 -2.78 -17.93 -12.79
N THR A 32 -3.81 -18.77 -12.64
CA THR A 32 -3.65 -20.22 -12.44
C THR A 32 -3.08 -20.89 -13.68
N LYS A 33 -3.59 -20.56 -14.87
CA LYS A 33 -3.06 -21.05 -16.15
C LYS A 33 -1.58 -20.68 -16.33
N ASP A 34 -1.25 -19.41 -16.16
CA ASP A 34 0.12 -18.91 -16.27
C ASP A 34 1.05 -19.58 -15.25
N LEU A 35 0.60 -19.76 -14.00
CA LEU A 35 1.38 -20.42 -12.96
C LEU A 35 1.68 -21.89 -13.27
N LEU A 36 0.71 -22.63 -13.81
CA LEU A 36 0.91 -24.01 -14.25
C LEU A 36 1.91 -24.08 -15.40
N GLN A 37 1.75 -23.24 -16.43
CA GLN A 37 2.65 -23.18 -17.58
C GLN A 37 4.08 -22.85 -17.18
N ARG A 38 4.30 -21.83 -16.33
CA ARG A 38 5.63 -21.47 -15.81
C ARG A 38 6.26 -22.54 -14.92
N SER A 39 5.44 -23.43 -14.36
CA SER A 39 5.91 -24.55 -13.55
C SER A 39 6.19 -25.82 -14.39
N GLY A 40 6.10 -25.70 -15.73
CA GLY A 40 6.40 -26.78 -16.67
C GLY A 40 5.27 -27.80 -16.82
N TYR A 41 4.02 -27.41 -16.55
CA TYR A 41 2.85 -28.26 -16.82
C TYR A 41 2.27 -27.97 -18.22
N GLU A 42 1.89 -29.05 -18.91
CA GLU A 42 0.97 -28.97 -20.04
C GLU A 42 -0.45 -28.81 -19.49
N VAL A 43 -1.11 -27.70 -19.83
CA VAL A 43 -2.41 -27.34 -19.24
C VAL A 43 -3.54 -27.69 -20.19
N ASP A 44 -4.37 -28.63 -19.78
CA ASP A 44 -5.67 -28.90 -20.38
C ASP A 44 -6.69 -27.90 -19.82
N ASP A 45 -7.05 -26.89 -20.62
CA ASP A 45 -7.78 -25.69 -20.19
C ASP A 45 -9.26 -25.80 -20.54
N HIS A 46 -10.06 -26.28 -19.59
CA HIS A 46 -11.51 -26.43 -19.72
C HIS A 46 -12.22 -25.12 -19.32
N HIS A 47 -12.97 -24.56 -20.26
CA HIS A 47 -13.67 -23.29 -20.08
C HIS A 47 -15.12 -23.55 -19.67
N LEU A 48 -15.50 -22.97 -18.53
CA LEU A 48 -16.89 -22.88 -18.11
C LEU A 48 -17.47 -21.59 -18.72
N THR A 49 -18.30 -21.75 -19.74
CA THR A 49 -18.75 -20.67 -20.64
C THR A 49 -20.11 -20.10 -20.25
N THR A 50 -20.85 -20.78 -19.40
CA THR A 50 -22.13 -20.30 -18.84
C THR A 50 -22.14 -20.34 -17.32
N ARG A 51 -23.08 -19.62 -16.72
CA ARG A 51 -23.27 -19.60 -15.27
C ARG A 51 -23.81 -20.94 -14.79
N GLU A 52 -24.73 -21.53 -15.54
CA GLU A 52 -25.32 -22.84 -15.28
C GLU A 52 -24.25 -23.93 -15.27
N GLU A 53 -23.33 -23.89 -16.24
CA GLU A 53 -22.19 -24.82 -16.32
C GLU A 53 -21.25 -24.63 -15.12
N THR A 54 -20.99 -23.38 -14.74
CA THR A 54 -20.16 -23.06 -13.58
C THR A 54 -20.77 -23.58 -12.27
N ASP A 55 -22.07 -23.35 -12.08
CA ASP A 55 -22.76 -23.74 -10.85
C ASP A 55 -22.97 -25.27 -10.81
N ALA A 56 -23.22 -25.91 -11.94
CA ALA A 56 -23.21 -27.37 -12.06
C ALA A 56 -21.84 -27.96 -11.73
N PHE A 57 -20.75 -27.38 -12.25
CA PHE A 57 -19.39 -27.82 -11.95
C PHE A 57 -19.07 -27.70 -10.46
N LYS A 58 -19.43 -26.57 -9.83
CA LYS A 58 -19.26 -26.35 -8.38
C LYS A 58 -20.03 -27.38 -7.57
N ALA A 59 -21.29 -27.65 -7.93
CA ALA A 59 -22.12 -28.64 -7.26
C ALA A 59 -21.54 -30.06 -7.40
N GLN A 60 -21.15 -30.45 -8.61
CA GLN A 60 -20.57 -31.76 -8.91
C GLN A 60 -19.28 -32.01 -8.12
N HIS A 61 -18.41 -31.01 -8.00
CA HIS A 61 -17.12 -31.14 -7.33
C HIS A 61 -17.14 -30.71 -5.86
N GLY A 62 -18.28 -30.25 -5.34
CA GLY A 62 -18.43 -29.74 -3.97
C GLY A 62 -17.48 -28.59 -3.65
N VAL A 63 -17.28 -27.66 -4.59
CA VAL A 63 -16.37 -26.52 -4.44
C VAL A 63 -17.12 -25.19 -4.46
N PRO A 64 -16.74 -24.20 -3.63
CA PRO A 64 -17.42 -22.91 -3.61
C PRO A 64 -16.98 -21.99 -4.76
N THR A 65 -15.79 -22.21 -5.33
CA THR A 65 -15.16 -21.27 -6.27
C THR A 65 -14.48 -21.98 -7.44
N THR A 66 -14.28 -21.22 -8.51
CA THR A 66 -13.40 -21.55 -9.64
C THR A 66 -12.33 -20.46 -9.75
N PRO A 67 -11.13 -20.72 -10.29
CA PRO A 67 -10.71 -21.94 -10.99
C PRO A 67 -10.47 -23.14 -10.07
N GLN A 68 -10.47 -24.34 -10.64
CA GLN A 68 -10.06 -25.58 -9.98
C GLN A 68 -9.01 -26.31 -10.80
N VAL A 69 -7.97 -26.79 -10.13
CA VAL A 69 -6.82 -27.49 -10.73
C VAL A 69 -6.79 -28.94 -10.31
N PHE A 70 -6.53 -29.82 -11.27
CA PHE A 70 -6.31 -31.24 -11.07
C PHE A 70 -4.95 -31.64 -11.65
N ILE A 71 -4.15 -32.38 -10.89
CA ILE A 71 -2.85 -32.89 -11.31
C ILE A 71 -2.83 -34.38 -10.99
N ASP A 72 -2.42 -35.21 -11.94
CA ASP A 72 -2.41 -36.68 -11.81
C ASP A 72 -3.76 -37.26 -11.33
N GLY A 73 -4.87 -36.69 -11.82
CA GLY A 73 -6.23 -37.09 -11.44
C GLY A 73 -6.66 -36.67 -10.02
N LYS A 74 -5.77 -36.02 -9.25
CA LYS A 74 -6.07 -35.53 -7.90
C LYS A 74 -6.40 -34.05 -7.92
N ARG A 75 -7.44 -33.66 -7.19
CA ARG A 75 -7.81 -32.25 -7.02
C ARG A 75 -6.78 -31.54 -6.16
N VAL A 76 -6.13 -30.53 -6.73
CA VAL A 76 -5.22 -29.62 -6.02
C VAL A 76 -6.00 -28.50 -5.34
N GLY A 77 -7.00 -27.94 -6.03
CA GLY A 77 -7.86 -26.88 -5.49
C GLY A 77 -7.81 -25.60 -6.32
N GLY A 78 -8.00 -24.46 -5.66
CA GLY A 78 -7.98 -23.15 -6.29
C GLY A 78 -6.57 -22.60 -6.54
N TYR A 79 -6.48 -21.32 -6.89
CA TYR A 79 -5.20 -20.66 -7.16
C TYR A 79 -4.23 -20.69 -5.96
N ASP A 80 -4.75 -20.44 -4.75
CA ASP A 80 -3.92 -20.44 -3.54
C ASP A 80 -3.45 -21.86 -3.19
N ASP A 81 -4.30 -22.87 -3.38
CA ASP A 81 -3.93 -24.27 -3.16
C ASP A 81 -2.88 -24.73 -4.15
N LEU A 82 -2.99 -24.32 -5.42
CA LEU A 82 -1.95 -24.54 -6.42
C LEU A 82 -0.62 -23.89 -6.01
N ARG A 83 -0.64 -22.67 -5.48
CA ARG A 83 0.59 -22.03 -4.97
C ARG A 83 1.21 -22.84 -3.84
N ARG A 84 0.41 -23.33 -2.88
CA ARG A 84 0.90 -24.21 -1.79
C ARG A 84 1.50 -25.51 -2.35
N PHE A 85 0.79 -26.14 -3.28
CA PHE A 85 1.24 -27.38 -3.93
C PHE A 85 2.59 -27.22 -4.64
N LEU A 86 2.82 -26.07 -5.27
CA LEU A 86 4.08 -25.73 -5.93
C LEU A 86 5.16 -25.15 -4.98
N GLY A 87 4.92 -25.17 -3.67
CA GLY A 87 5.85 -24.63 -2.67
C GLY A 87 6.04 -23.10 -2.74
N LYS A 88 5.09 -22.38 -3.36
CA LYS A 88 5.12 -20.92 -3.48
C LYS A 88 4.41 -20.26 -2.30
N PRO A 89 4.87 -19.09 -1.85
CA PRO A 89 4.19 -18.35 -0.79
C PRO A 89 2.77 -18.01 -1.24
N VAL A 90 1.79 -18.13 -0.34
CA VAL A 90 0.41 -17.67 -0.55
C VAL A 90 0.27 -16.30 0.09
N ALA A 91 -0.54 -15.43 -0.51
CA ALA A 91 -0.86 -14.15 0.12
C ALA A 91 -1.64 -14.42 1.40
N ASP A 92 -1.05 -14.13 2.55
CA ASP A 92 -1.78 -14.08 3.82
C ASP A 92 -2.44 -12.69 3.93
N PRO A 93 -3.79 -12.60 3.92
CA PRO A 93 -4.50 -11.34 4.06
C PRO A 93 -4.23 -10.61 5.39
N LYS A 94 -3.59 -11.26 6.37
CA LYS A 94 -3.22 -10.69 7.67
C LYS A 94 -1.75 -10.34 7.78
N ALA A 95 -0.89 -10.75 6.84
CA ALA A 95 0.53 -10.46 6.89
C ALA A 95 0.80 -8.96 6.72
N THR A 96 1.75 -8.45 7.51
CA THR A 96 2.18 -7.06 7.41
C THR A 96 2.94 -6.82 6.12
N THR A 97 2.68 -5.69 5.46
CA THR A 97 3.31 -5.36 4.17
C THR A 97 3.83 -3.94 4.19
N TYR A 98 5.14 -3.76 4.01
CA TYR A 98 5.79 -2.44 3.93
C TYR A 98 5.93 -1.92 2.49
N ARG A 99 5.61 -2.75 1.49
CA ARG A 99 5.80 -2.42 0.07
C ARG A 99 5.12 -1.10 -0.35
N PRO A 100 3.86 -0.80 0.02
CA PRO A 100 3.25 0.48 -0.35
C PRO A 100 4.05 1.69 0.15
N VAL A 101 4.56 1.61 1.37
CA VAL A 101 5.32 2.69 2.02
C VAL A 101 6.70 2.86 1.41
N ILE A 102 7.42 1.75 1.19
CA ILE A 102 8.73 1.79 0.53
C ILE A 102 8.59 2.38 -0.88
N VAL A 103 7.59 1.94 -1.63
CA VAL A 103 7.32 2.46 -2.99
C VAL A 103 7.00 3.96 -2.94
N LEU A 104 6.15 4.39 -1.99
CA LEU A 104 5.80 5.80 -1.83
C LEU A 104 7.05 6.66 -1.60
N PHE A 105 7.83 6.37 -0.55
CA PHE A 105 9.00 7.19 -0.23
C PHE A 105 10.10 7.09 -1.30
N THR A 106 10.25 5.94 -1.95
CA THR A 106 11.21 5.80 -3.06
C THR A 106 10.81 6.68 -4.24
N LEU A 107 9.53 6.65 -4.64
CA LEU A 107 9.06 7.46 -5.77
C LEU A 107 9.07 8.95 -5.46
N THR A 108 8.71 9.37 -4.24
CA THR A 108 8.76 10.77 -3.85
C THR A 108 10.21 11.28 -3.77
N ALA A 109 11.15 10.47 -3.30
CA ALA A 109 12.58 10.81 -3.30
C ALA A 109 13.14 10.94 -4.73
N LEU A 110 12.82 9.99 -5.61
CA LEU A 110 13.21 10.05 -7.03
C LEU A 110 12.60 11.28 -7.71
N THR A 111 11.34 11.60 -7.43
CA THR A 111 10.66 12.79 -7.97
C THR A 111 11.31 14.07 -7.47
N ALA A 112 11.68 14.14 -6.18
CA ALA A 112 12.35 15.29 -5.61
C ALA A 112 13.74 15.52 -6.21
N MET A 113 14.52 14.45 -6.40
CA MET A 113 15.83 14.51 -7.07
C MET A 113 15.68 14.91 -8.55
N ALA A 114 14.68 14.36 -9.25
CA ALA A 114 14.40 14.72 -10.63
C ALA A 114 13.99 16.20 -10.77
N ALA A 115 13.12 16.69 -9.89
CA ALA A 115 12.75 18.10 -9.84
C ALA A 115 13.97 18.99 -9.53
N SER A 116 14.82 18.58 -8.56
CA SER A 116 16.05 19.30 -8.25
C SER A 116 17.00 19.36 -9.44
N HIS A 117 17.17 18.24 -10.15
CA HIS A 117 17.98 18.23 -11.36
C HIS A 117 17.38 19.13 -12.45
N ALA A 118 16.06 19.13 -12.63
CA ALA A 118 15.41 19.94 -13.65
C ALA A 118 15.57 21.45 -13.41
N VAL A 119 15.55 21.88 -12.14
CA VAL A 119 15.62 23.32 -11.79
C VAL A 119 17.05 23.78 -11.52
N ASN A 120 17.87 22.97 -10.82
CA ASN A 120 19.19 23.37 -10.32
C ASN A 120 20.35 22.67 -11.06
N GLY A 121 20.07 21.82 -12.05
CA GLY A 121 21.08 21.03 -12.78
C GLY A 121 21.76 19.94 -11.95
N THR A 122 21.42 19.79 -10.66
CA THR A 122 21.99 18.80 -9.75
C THR A 122 20.89 18.09 -8.94
N PRO A 123 20.96 16.75 -8.78
CA PRO A 123 19.95 15.99 -8.07
C PRO A 123 20.05 16.10 -6.55
N PHE A 124 21.25 16.35 -6.01
CA PHE A 124 21.51 16.38 -4.57
C PHE A 124 21.65 17.83 -4.08
N THR A 125 20.53 18.42 -3.68
CA THR A 125 20.48 19.77 -3.10
C THR A 125 19.67 19.77 -1.79
N LEU A 126 19.83 20.82 -0.98
CA LEU A 126 18.96 21.05 0.18
C LEU A 126 17.48 21.17 -0.26
N ARG A 127 17.23 21.78 -1.42
CA ARG A 127 15.89 21.86 -2.02
C ARG A 127 15.31 20.49 -2.37
N ALA A 128 16.14 19.52 -2.80
CA ALA A 128 15.70 18.15 -3.04
C ALA A 128 15.20 17.49 -1.74
N ALA A 129 15.85 17.76 -0.61
CA ALA A 129 15.40 17.24 0.69
C ALA A 129 14.07 17.87 1.15
N GLU A 130 13.92 19.19 0.96
CA GLU A 130 12.65 19.91 1.22
C GLU A 130 11.50 19.37 0.37
N TRP A 131 11.73 19.22 -0.93
CA TRP A 131 10.74 18.67 -1.86
C TRP A 131 10.44 17.20 -1.60
N PHE A 132 11.40 16.40 -1.13
CA PHE A 132 11.14 15.03 -0.74
C PHE A 132 10.11 14.95 0.39
N ILE A 133 10.24 15.78 1.43
CA ILE A 133 9.29 15.82 2.54
C ILE A 133 7.93 16.31 2.04
N ALA A 134 7.91 17.42 1.28
CA ALA A 134 6.68 18.02 0.80
C ALA A 134 5.91 17.10 -0.17
N PHE A 135 6.60 16.46 -1.13
CA PHE A 135 5.98 15.47 -2.02
C PHE A 135 5.48 14.24 -1.26
N SER A 136 6.21 13.78 -0.24
CA SER A 136 5.76 12.67 0.61
C SER A 136 4.48 13.03 1.35
N MET A 137 4.38 14.24 1.91
CA MET A 137 3.16 14.74 2.55
C MET A 137 1.99 14.80 1.57
N VAL A 138 2.19 15.34 0.36
CA VAL A 138 1.13 15.43 -0.66
C VAL A 138 0.63 14.05 -1.07
N VAL A 139 1.52 13.09 -1.30
CA VAL A 139 1.13 11.73 -1.70
C VAL A 139 0.42 11.01 -0.55
N LEU A 140 0.90 11.14 0.70
CA LEU A 140 0.24 10.55 1.87
C LEU A 140 -1.14 11.17 2.11
N ALA A 141 -1.27 12.49 2.00
CA ALA A 141 -2.56 13.17 2.07
C ALA A 141 -3.51 12.69 0.95
N MET A 142 -3.02 12.53 -0.28
CA MET A 142 -3.80 11.95 -1.37
C MET A 142 -4.32 10.54 -1.03
N MET A 143 -3.51 9.69 -0.41
CA MET A 143 -3.96 8.35 0.01
C MET A 143 -5.05 8.42 1.09
N LYS A 144 -4.96 9.38 2.01
CA LYS A 144 -5.99 9.62 3.04
C LYS A 144 -7.29 10.17 2.42
N LEU A 145 -7.17 11.05 1.42
CA LEU A 145 -8.31 11.67 0.73
C LEU A 145 -9.06 10.71 -0.21
N GLN A 146 -8.43 9.66 -0.73
CA GLN A 146 -9.10 8.65 -1.57
C GLN A 146 -10.27 7.97 -0.86
N ASN A 147 -10.18 7.76 0.46
CA ASN A 147 -11.26 7.21 1.28
C ASN A 147 -11.23 7.84 2.67
N VAL A 148 -11.80 9.04 2.76
CA VAL A 148 -11.84 9.84 3.99
C VAL A 148 -12.56 9.11 5.11
N GLU A 149 -13.62 8.36 4.81
CA GLU A 149 -14.41 7.65 5.83
C GLU A 149 -13.60 6.50 6.47
N SER A 150 -12.91 5.72 5.65
CA SER A 150 -12.02 4.66 6.13
C SER A 150 -10.84 5.24 6.91
N PHE A 151 -10.27 6.35 6.44
CA PHE A 151 -9.23 7.09 7.17
C PHE A 151 -9.74 7.56 8.53
N ALA A 152 -10.85 8.30 8.58
CA ALA A 152 -11.41 8.89 9.79
C ALA A 152 -11.70 7.82 10.85
N THR A 153 -12.34 6.72 10.45
CA THR A 153 -12.61 5.57 11.33
C THR A 153 -11.33 5.00 11.92
N MET A 154 -10.27 4.86 11.12
CA MET A 154 -8.98 4.34 11.59
C MET A 154 -8.24 5.36 12.46
N PHE A 155 -8.30 6.64 12.13
CA PHE A 155 -7.64 7.76 12.81
C PHE A 155 -8.18 7.95 14.24
N LEU A 156 -9.49 7.80 14.43
CA LEU A 156 -10.15 7.90 15.74
C LEU A 156 -9.65 6.87 16.78
N ASN A 157 -9.04 5.76 16.34
CA ASN A 157 -8.54 4.72 17.25
C ASN A 157 -7.28 5.10 18.02
N TYR A 158 -6.57 6.16 17.59
CA TYR A 158 -5.31 6.55 18.20
C TYR A 158 -5.10 8.06 18.33
N ASP A 159 -5.73 8.89 17.49
CA ASP A 159 -5.53 10.33 17.57
C ASP A 159 -6.34 10.97 18.71
N LEU A 160 -5.63 11.58 19.66
CA LEU A 160 -6.19 12.14 20.88
C LEU A 160 -7.16 13.30 20.59
N LEU A 161 -6.88 14.13 19.60
CA LEU A 161 -7.72 15.27 19.26
C LEU A 161 -8.95 14.80 18.48
N ALA A 162 -8.78 13.83 17.56
CA ALA A 162 -9.87 13.24 16.81
C ALA A 162 -10.87 12.52 17.73
N THR A 163 -10.40 11.74 18.72
CA THR A 163 -11.28 11.09 19.69
C THR A 163 -12.07 12.10 20.52
N ARG A 164 -11.52 13.30 20.75
CA ARG A 164 -12.19 14.38 21.50
C ARG A 164 -13.16 15.19 20.62
N TRP A 165 -12.82 15.42 19.36
CA TRP A 165 -13.60 16.19 18.39
C TRP A 165 -13.60 15.49 17.03
N VAL A 166 -14.59 14.62 16.81
CA VAL A 166 -14.70 13.78 15.60
C VAL A 166 -14.60 14.55 14.28
N PRO A 167 -15.19 15.75 14.09
CA PRO A 167 -15.02 16.51 12.85
C PRO A 167 -13.55 16.77 12.46
N TYR A 168 -12.63 16.81 13.42
CA TYR A 168 -11.19 16.90 13.15
C TYR A 168 -10.67 15.75 12.28
N SER A 169 -11.18 14.53 12.45
CA SER A 169 -10.73 13.37 11.66
C SER A 169 -11.04 13.52 10.17
N TYR A 170 -12.07 14.30 9.85
CA TYR A 170 -12.44 14.60 8.46
C TYR A 170 -11.67 15.78 7.90
N ILE A 171 -11.30 16.77 8.73
CA ILE A 171 -10.56 17.97 8.33
C ILE A 171 -9.06 17.67 8.14
N TYR A 172 -8.49 16.81 9.01
CA TYR A 172 -7.07 16.47 9.02
C TYR A 172 -6.47 16.19 7.63
N PRO A 173 -7.02 15.26 6.80
CA PRO A 173 -6.38 14.90 5.53
C PRO A 173 -6.36 16.05 4.52
N TYR A 174 -7.34 16.96 4.59
CA TYR A 174 -7.35 18.18 3.77
C TYR A 174 -6.34 19.21 4.27
N ALA A 175 -6.24 19.39 5.58
CA ALA A 175 -5.27 20.31 6.18
C ALA A 175 -3.83 19.89 5.87
N GLU A 176 -3.54 18.59 5.98
CA GLU A 176 -2.25 18.01 5.64
C GLU A 176 -1.93 18.14 4.14
N GLY A 177 -2.91 17.83 3.26
CA GLY A 177 -2.74 17.99 1.82
C GLY A 177 -2.48 19.45 1.42
N LEU A 178 -3.24 20.39 2.01
CA LEU A 178 -3.05 21.82 1.79
C LEU A 178 -1.66 22.26 2.26
N ALA A 179 -1.24 21.86 3.47
CA ALA A 179 0.08 22.17 4.00
C ALA A 179 1.18 21.63 3.09
N GLY A 180 1.08 20.37 2.65
CA GLY A 180 2.03 19.76 1.72
C GLY A 180 2.15 20.50 0.39
N VAL A 181 1.03 20.88 -0.23
CA VAL A 181 1.03 21.65 -1.48
C VAL A 181 1.66 23.03 -1.31
N LEU A 182 1.31 23.74 -0.23
CA LEU A 182 1.89 25.05 0.08
C LEU A 182 3.41 24.95 0.36
N MET A 183 3.86 23.87 1.01
CA MET A 183 5.28 23.60 1.23
C MET A 183 6.02 23.31 -0.08
N VAL A 184 5.43 22.57 -1.03
CA VAL A 184 6.02 22.37 -2.36
C VAL A 184 6.18 23.71 -3.09
N ALA A 185 5.13 24.53 -3.07
CA ALA A 185 5.12 25.84 -3.72
C ALA A 185 6.01 26.88 -3.03
N GLY A 186 6.36 26.66 -1.76
CA GLY A 186 7.04 27.67 -0.95
C GLY A 186 6.20 28.91 -0.64
N ALA A 187 4.88 28.79 -0.77
CA ALA A 187 3.95 29.90 -0.70
C ALA A 187 3.14 29.85 0.61
N LEU A 188 2.75 31.02 1.11
CA LEU A 188 1.96 31.18 2.34
C LEU A 188 2.53 30.41 3.55
N ASN A 189 3.84 30.52 3.80
CA ASN A 189 4.50 29.86 4.93
C ASN A 189 3.87 30.23 6.28
N TRP A 190 3.32 31.45 6.39
CA TRP A 190 2.59 31.90 7.57
C TRP A 190 1.36 31.04 7.90
N LEU A 191 0.79 30.33 6.90
CA LEU A 191 -0.34 29.44 7.05
C LEU A 191 0.09 27.97 7.09
N SER A 192 0.96 27.55 6.18
CA SER A 192 1.37 26.14 6.08
C SER A 192 2.18 25.67 7.29
N VAL A 193 3.06 26.52 7.83
CA VAL A 193 3.94 26.19 8.96
C VAL A 193 3.14 25.97 10.25
N PRO A 194 2.26 26.88 10.71
CA PRO A 194 1.47 26.65 11.92
C PRO A 194 0.56 25.44 11.79
N VAL A 195 -0.06 25.23 10.63
CA VAL A 195 -0.93 24.07 10.39
C VAL A 195 -0.13 22.78 10.50
N ALA A 196 0.98 22.63 9.77
CA ALA A 196 1.82 21.43 9.81
C ALA A 196 2.41 21.17 11.20
N MET A 197 2.86 22.23 11.89
CA MET A 197 3.40 22.12 13.25
C MET A 197 2.33 21.67 14.25
N PHE A 198 1.12 22.22 14.17
CA PHE A 198 0.02 21.85 15.05
C PHE A 198 -0.42 20.41 14.83
N ILE A 199 -0.77 20.03 13.58
CA ILE A 199 -1.23 18.67 13.27
C ILE A 199 -0.14 17.64 13.52
N GLY A 200 1.12 17.96 13.18
CA GLY A 200 2.25 17.07 13.37
C GLY A 200 2.57 16.85 14.85
N THR A 201 2.49 17.89 15.69
CA THR A 201 2.72 17.74 17.14
C THR A 201 1.63 16.90 17.79
N VAL A 202 0.37 17.20 17.49
CA VAL A 202 -0.78 16.42 18.00
C VAL A 202 -0.66 14.96 17.55
N GLY A 203 -0.42 14.73 16.25
CA GLY A 203 -0.26 13.39 15.69
C GLY A 203 0.93 12.63 16.26
N ALA A 204 2.09 13.29 16.45
CA ALA A 204 3.26 12.67 17.06
C ALA A 204 2.98 12.21 18.50
N VAL A 205 2.36 13.07 19.32
CA VAL A 205 1.98 12.73 20.70
C VAL A 205 0.96 11.60 20.74
N SER A 206 -0.05 11.65 19.86
CA SER A 206 -1.07 10.61 19.69
C SER A 206 -0.45 9.24 19.37
N VAL A 207 0.41 9.18 18.35
CA VAL A 207 1.08 7.94 17.91
C VAL A 207 2.05 7.45 18.98
N PHE A 208 2.82 8.36 19.59
CA PHE A 208 3.76 7.99 20.66
C PHE A 208 3.03 7.32 21.82
N LYS A 209 1.92 7.92 22.28
CA LYS A 209 1.10 7.33 23.33
C LYS A 209 0.52 5.98 22.90
N ALA A 210 -0.13 5.90 21.74
CA ALA A 210 -0.82 4.68 21.31
C ALA A 210 0.13 3.48 21.11
N VAL A 211 1.36 3.73 20.64
CA VAL A 211 2.31 2.69 20.26
C VAL A 211 3.29 2.37 21.39
N TYR A 212 3.88 3.38 22.01
CA TYR A 212 4.95 3.17 22.99
C TYR A 212 4.44 3.02 24.42
N ILE A 213 3.33 3.69 24.76
CA ILE A 213 2.72 3.60 26.09
C ILE A 213 1.65 2.51 26.10
N ASP A 214 0.65 2.61 25.21
CA ASP A 214 -0.51 1.72 25.19
C ASP A 214 -0.23 0.39 24.47
N LYS A 215 0.94 0.24 23.83
CA LYS A 215 1.40 -0.96 23.11
C LYS A 215 0.35 -1.57 22.16
N ARG A 216 -0.42 -0.71 21.48
CA ARG A 216 -1.49 -1.16 20.57
C ARG A 216 -0.92 -1.56 19.21
N GLU A 217 -1.25 -2.76 18.74
CA GLU A 217 -0.98 -3.17 17.35
C GLU A 217 -2.01 -2.53 16.41
N LEU A 218 -1.66 -1.41 15.81
CA LEU A 218 -2.54 -0.64 14.94
C LEU A 218 -2.07 -0.67 13.49
N LYS A 219 -3.03 -0.72 12.56
CA LYS A 219 -2.76 -0.57 11.12
C LYS A 219 -2.62 0.91 10.76
N CYS A 220 -1.73 1.21 9.81
CA CYS A 220 -1.44 2.56 9.37
C CYS A 220 -2.61 3.18 8.61
N ALA A 221 -3.21 4.25 9.14
CA ALA A 221 -4.27 4.98 8.45
C ALA A 221 -3.74 5.81 7.26
N CYS A 222 -2.44 6.12 7.24
CA CYS A 222 -1.83 7.00 6.24
C CYS A 222 -1.85 6.44 4.80
N VAL A 223 -2.16 5.16 4.65
CA VAL A 223 -2.28 4.47 3.36
C VAL A 223 -3.76 4.23 2.99
N GLY A 224 -4.69 4.99 3.59
CA GLY A 224 -6.12 4.94 3.23
C GLY A 224 -6.87 3.70 3.73
N GLY A 225 -6.50 3.17 4.90
CA GLY A 225 -7.26 2.13 5.63
C GLY A 225 -7.26 0.70 5.03
N SER A 226 -6.78 0.51 3.80
CA SER A 226 -6.80 -0.77 3.08
C SER A 226 -5.51 -1.59 3.18
N SER A 227 -4.49 -1.11 3.91
CA SER A 227 -3.17 -1.74 3.99
C SER A 227 -2.84 -2.29 5.38
N ASN A 228 -2.23 -3.47 5.44
CA ASN A 228 -1.68 -4.07 6.67
C ASN A 228 -0.28 -3.52 6.99
N VAL A 229 -0.09 -2.21 6.87
CA VAL A 229 1.17 -1.57 7.24
C VAL A 229 1.13 -1.31 8.75
N PRO A 230 2.14 -1.69 9.53
CA PRO A 230 2.17 -1.36 10.95
C PRO A 230 2.34 0.16 11.14
N LEU A 231 1.44 0.77 11.90
CA LEU A 231 1.30 2.22 12.06
C LEU A 231 2.53 2.88 12.70
N GLY A 232 3.13 2.23 13.69
CA GLY A 232 3.86 2.96 14.73
C GLY A 232 5.11 3.69 14.26
N PHE A 233 6.05 3.01 13.61
CA PHE A 233 7.30 3.64 13.20
C PHE A 233 7.11 4.63 12.05
N ILE A 234 6.25 4.28 11.08
CA ILE A 234 6.09 5.06 9.86
C ILE A 234 5.32 6.36 10.13
N SER A 235 4.19 6.28 10.84
CA SER A 235 3.38 7.46 11.13
C SER A 235 4.09 8.41 12.12
N LEU A 236 4.88 7.88 13.06
CA LEU A 236 5.71 8.74 13.91
C LEU A 236 6.76 9.48 13.08
N THR A 237 7.45 8.79 12.18
CA THR A 237 8.47 9.42 11.31
C THR A 237 7.85 10.49 10.43
N GLU A 238 6.66 10.27 9.88
CA GLU A 238 5.90 11.26 9.11
C GLU A 238 5.60 12.52 9.92
N ASN A 239 5.03 12.38 11.12
CA ASN A 239 4.72 13.51 11.99
C ASN A 239 5.98 14.30 12.38
N LEU A 240 7.09 13.61 12.66
CA LEU A 240 8.37 14.25 12.95
C LEU A 240 8.95 14.98 11.73
N MET A 241 8.82 14.43 10.52
CA MET A 241 9.23 15.11 9.29
C MET A 241 8.40 16.39 9.06
N MET A 242 7.09 16.36 9.33
CA MET A 242 6.25 17.56 9.26
C MET A 242 6.71 18.64 10.23
N ILE A 243 7.00 18.28 11.49
CA ILE A 243 7.50 19.22 12.50
C ILE A 243 8.87 19.76 12.09
N ALA A 244 9.79 18.90 11.65
CA ALA A 244 11.13 19.29 11.23
C ALA A 244 11.09 20.28 10.06
N MET A 245 10.25 20.01 9.06
CA MET A 245 10.06 20.91 7.91
C MET A 245 9.40 22.22 8.32
N ALA A 246 8.40 22.17 9.21
CA ALA A 246 7.77 23.38 9.74
C ALA A 246 8.77 24.26 10.50
N VAL A 247 9.63 23.68 11.34
CA VAL A 247 10.71 24.39 12.05
C VAL A 247 11.73 24.98 11.07
N TRP A 248 12.12 24.21 10.05
CA TRP A 248 13.05 24.66 9.02
C TRP A 248 12.52 25.87 8.24
N MET A 249 11.28 25.79 7.77
CA MET A 249 10.61 26.89 7.07
C MET A 249 10.35 28.09 7.98
N ALA A 250 10.03 27.87 9.25
CA ALA A 250 9.91 28.94 10.25
C ALA A 250 11.24 29.69 10.41
N ALA A 251 12.34 28.95 10.61
CA ALA A 251 13.68 29.52 10.74
C ALA A 251 14.10 30.29 9.48
N GLY A 252 13.73 29.81 8.29
CA GLY A 252 13.87 30.55 7.04
C GLY A 252 13.07 31.85 6.97
N SER A 253 11.79 31.80 7.33
CA SER A 253 10.90 32.97 7.31
C SER A 253 11.30 34.07 8.29
N ILE A 254 11.98 33.70 9.38
CA ILE A 254 12.50 34.62 10.41
C ILE A 254 13.93 35.10 10.06
N GLY A 255 14.52 34.61 8.95
CA GLY A 255 15.85 35.03 8.47
C GLY A 255 17.03 34.41 9.20
N LEU A 256 16.81 33.35 10.00
CA LEU A 256 17.86 32.62 10.73
C LEU A 256 18.62 31.62 9.85
N ILE A 257 18.04 31.21 8.73
CA ILE A 257 18.64 30.29 7.77
C ILE A 257 18.46 30.92 6.38
N ALA A 258 19.47 30.81 5.52
CA ALA A 258 19.35 31.15 4.11
C ALA A 258 18.39 30.18 3.41
N THR A 259 17.09 30.33 3.64
CA THR A 259 16.10 29.76 2.73
C THR A 259 16.34 30.39 1.39
N HIS A 260 16.76 29.57 0.43
CA HIS A 260 16.81 29.99 -0.95
C HIS A 260 15.43 30.52 -1.26
N ALA A 261 15.36 31.79 -1.71
CA ALA A 261 14.14 32.38 -2.20
C ALA A 261 13.39 31.31 -3.01
N MET A 262 12.22 30.94 -2.50
CA MET A 262 11.33 30.02 -3.20
C MET A 262 10.77 30.73 -4.42
#